data_AF-A0A661XAN4-F1
#
_entry.id   AF-A0A661XAN4-F1
#
_cell.length_a   1.000
_cell.length_b   1.000
_cell.length_c   1.000
_cell.angle_alpha   90.00
_cell.angle_beta   90.00
_cell.angle_gamma   90.00
#
_symmetry.space_group_name_H-M   'P 1'
#
loop_
_entity.id
_entity.type
_entity.pdbx_description
1 polymer ?
#
loop_
_entity_poly.entity_id
_entity_poly.type
_entity_poly.pdbx_seq_one_letter_code
_entity_poly.pdbx_strand_id
1 'polypeptide(L)'
;MRRLVSLRFWGIALVMLLLSSTFIWAGNGKYSRYRQKITPRLSAGALFHLGLQNNDLHIPEMTPGLNLTKPGASFFTTGVPTIDGPVTESINYTQDSNLNGGAQVPPDNAGCVGPNHFVLAVNTAIEWYTKTDRIQQNSESLNTFFAATDPSDLFDPRVVYDAYAHRYIVIADEQSSTPSNINYIHLAVSKTDDPNDGWYFQRINTKTTINAKETWLDFPALSVSNEAIYITGNMFDFNNYYVASRLWILDKGLYNGTDTSAVHIYDISTESGLESQSFTNIPAIMSGPQPLLNGDTVGTFLISAEWDNGSGDDDM
;
A
#
# COMPACT_ATOMS: atom_id res chain seq x y z
N MET A 1 -25.19 69.56 35.59
CA MET A 1 -23.82 69.45 36.14
C MET A 1 -23.31 68.04 35.83
N ARG A 2 -22.08 67.75 35.38
CA ARG A 2 -20.99 68.54 34.77
C ARG A 2 -20.39 67.67 33.64
N ARG A 3 -20.25 68.26 32.45
CA ARG A 3 -19.13 68.19 31.46
C ARG A 3 -18.33 66.88 31.28
N LEU A 4 -18.37 66.27 30.07
CA LEU A 4 -17.38 66.35 28.96
C LEU A 4 -16.08 65.56 29.25
N VAL A 5 -15.57 64.65 28.39
CA VAL A 5 -14.74 64.85 27.17
C VAL A 5 -14.40 63.42 26.63
N SER A 6 -14.21 63.08 25.33
CA SER A 6 -14.63 63.63 24.02
C SER A 6 -14.18 62.71 22.84
N LEU A 7 -14.69 62.97 21.62
CA LEU A 7 -14.04 62.73 20.30
C LEU A 7 -14.07 61.33 19.62
N ARG A 8 -14.01 61.38 18.27
CA ARG A 8 -14.36 60.34 17.29
C ARG A 8 -13.15 59.93 16.43
N PHE A 9 -13.35 58.85 15.66
CA PHE A 9 -13.03 58.68 14.21
C PHE A 9 -11.78 57.90 13.74
N TRP A 10 -12.06 57.02 12.75
CA TRP A 10 -11.24 56.41 11.68
C TRP A 10 -9.90 55.72 11.98
N GLY A 11 -9.77 54.47 11.51
CA GLY A 11 -8.49 53.75 11.38
C GLY A 11 -8.66 52.32 10.87
N ILE A 12 -8.22 52.04 9.64
CA ILE A 12 -8.13 50.68 9.07
C ILE A 12 -6.92 49.97 9.70
N ALA A 13 -7.08 48.75 10.21
CA ALA A 13 -5.94 47.90 10.56
C ALA A 13 -6.26 46.39 10.44
N LEU A 14 -5.57 45.78 9.48
CA LEU A 14 -5.20 44.37 9.36
C LEU A 14 -4.99 43.67 10.73
N VAL A 15 -5.69 42.55 10.99
CA VAL A 15 -5.39 41.67 12.13
C VAL A 15 -4.54 40.49 11.67
N MET A 16 -3.26 40.48 12.06
CA MET A 16 -2.39 39.32 11.95
C MET A 16 -2.72 38.30 13.05
N LEU A 17 -2.73 37.01 12.71
CA LEU A 17 -2.72 35.93 13.69
C LEU A 17 -1.29 35.77 14.25
N LEU A 18 -1.13 35.79 15.58
CA LEU A 18 0.09 35.31 16.24
C LEU A 18 -0.24 34.35 17.40
N LEU A 19 0.17 33.12 17.17
CA LEU A 19 0.52 32.02 18.08
C LEU A 19 0.49 32.31 19.60
N SER A 20 -0.11 31.38 20.35
CA SER A 20 0.41 30.97 21.66
C SER A 20 0.63 29.45 21.69
N SER A 21 1.90 29.04 21.72
CA SER A 21 2.31 27.65 21.81
C SER A 21 2.55 27.24 23.27
N THR A 22 1.86 26.20 23.74
CA THR A 22 2.23 25.50 24.97
C THR A 22 3.11 24.30 24.64
N PHE A 23 4.40 24.42 24.92
CA PHE A 23 5.34 23.29 24.86
C PHE A 23 5.09 22.31 26.02
N ILE A 24 5.10 21.01 25.72
CA ILE A 24 5.34 19.96 26.72
C ILE A 24 6.58 19.19 26.28
N TRP A 25 7.59 19.17 27.14
CA TRP A 25 8.86 18.48 26.94
C TRP A 25 8.73 17.02 27.41
N ALA A 26 9.14 16.07 26.56
CA ALA A 26 9.28 14.66 26.92
C ALA A 26 10.72 14.21 26.64
N GLY A 27 11.31 13.50 27.60
CA GLY A 27 12.75 13.35 27.74
C GLY A 27 13.45 12.42 26.74
N ASN A 28 14.78 12.51 26.74
CA ASN A 28 15.68 11.77 25.85
C ASN A 28 15.53 10.24 25.94
N GLY A 29 15.15 9.62 24.84
CA GLY A 29 15.28 8.19 24.56
C GLY A 29 15.47 7.99 23.06
N LYS A 30 16.20 6.92 22.65
CA LYS A 30 16.63 6.68 21.24
C LYS A 30 15.49 6.48 20.22
N TYR A 31 14.23 6.58 20.63
CA TYR A 31 13.06 6.13 19.87
C TYR A 31 12.05 7.25 19.54
N SER A 32 12.40 8.52 19.71
CA SER A 32 11.53 9.65 19.28
C SER A 32 11.32 9.75 17.76
N ARG A 33 12.06 8.97 16.96
CA ARG A 33 11.98 8.97 15.48
C ARG A 33 10.71 8.34 14.92
N TYR A 34 10.05 7.44 15.65
CA TYR A 34 8.81 6.79 15.19
C TYR A 34 7.53 7.56 15.52
N ARG A 35 7.62 8.68 16.25
CA ARG A 35 6.51 9.65 16.39
C ARG A 35 6.77 10.90 15.55
N GLN A 36 6.82 10.75 14.23
CA GLN A 36 6.43 11.87 13.39
C GLN A 36 4.92 11.99 13.47
N LYS A 37 4.46 13.15 13.94
CA LYS A 37 3.05 13.52 13.95
C LYS A 37 2.58 13.61 12.51
N ILE A 38 1.89 12.58 12.01
CA ILE A 38 1.19 12.64 10.73
C ILE A 38 0.23 13.83 10.83
N THR A 39 0.61 14.90 10.16
CA THR A 39 -0.14 16.13 10.08
C THR A 39 -0.48 16.24 8.62
N PRO A 40 -1.70 15.84 8.21
CA PRO A 40 -2.14 16.00 6.83
C PRO A 40 -2.02 17.48 6.48
N ARG A 41 -1.00 17.80 5.68
CA ARG A 41 -0.88 19.09 5.02
C ARG A 41 -1.06 18.80 3.55
N LEU A 42 -2.31 18.92 3.10
CA LEU A 42 -2.60 19.31 1.73
C LEU A 42 -1.63 20.44 1.38
N SER A 43 -0.82 20.23 0.35
CA SER A 43 0.18 21.22 -0.02
C SER A 43 -0.55 22.47 -0.51
N ALA A 44 -0.46 23.55 0.29
CA ALA A 44 -0.97 24.85 -0.07
C ALA A 44 -0.20 25.35 -1.31
N GLY A 45 -0.74 25.06 -2.49
CA GLY A 45 -0.08 25.24 -3.78
C GLY A 45 -0.85 24.67 -4.97
N ALA A 46 -1.65 23.63 -4.79
CA ALA A 46 -2.53 23.10 -5.84
C ALA A 46 -3.99 23.50 -5.62
N LEU A 47 -4.48 24.48 -6.39
CA LEU A 47 -5.91 24.81 -6.48
C LEU A 47 -6.65 23.75 -7.30
N PHE A 48 -7.05 22.64 -6.67
CA PHE A 48 -8.07 21.76 -7.24
C PHE A 48 -9.45 22.42 -7.13
N HIS A 49 -9.98 22.89 -8.26
CA HIS A 49 -11.37 23.34 -8.34
C HIS A 49 -12.30 22.11 -8.46
N LEU A 50 -12.83 21.65 -7.34
CA LEU A 50 -14.05 20.85 -7.32
C LEU A 50 -15.24 21.76 -7.63
N GLY A 51 -15.61 21.83 -8.91
CA GLY A 51 -16.77 22.60 -9.37
C GLY A 51 -18.07 21.89 -8.99
N LEU A 52 -18.74 22.39 -7.95
CA LEU A 52 -20.12 21.98 -7.63
C LEU A 52 -21.06 22.43 -8.75
N GLN A 53 -21.54 21.49 -9.56
CA GLN A 53 -22.40 21.77 -10.70
C GLN A 53 -23.89 21.78 -10.32
N ASN A 54 -24.33 22.88 -9.70
CA ASN A 54 -25.77 23.15 -9.54
C ASN A 54 -26.31 23.84 -10.81
N ASN A 55 -27.32 23.22 -11.44
CA ASN A 55 -28.27 23.74 -12.43
C ASN A 55 -27.81 24.91 -13.33
N ASP A 56 -27.34 24.58 -14.54
CA ASP A 56 -27.99 24.97 -15.81
C ASP A 56 -27.04 24.67 -16.98
N LEU A 57 -27.30 23.57 -17.70
CA LEU A 57 -26.45 23.11 -18.80
C LEU A 57 -26.85 23.80 -20.12
N HIS A 58 -26.58 25.11 -20.20
CA HIS A 58 -26.80 25.87 -21.44
C HIS A 58 -25.59 25.71 -22.37
N ILE A 59 -25.65 24.75 -23.30
CA ILE A 59 -24.64 24.57 -24.34
C ILE A 59 -24.85 25.63 -25.42
N PRO A 60 -23.88 26.51 -25.73
CA PRO A 60 -23.88 27.25 -26.98
C PRO A 60 -23.32 26.32 -28.06
N GLU A 61 -24.04 26.13 -29.16
CA GLU A 61 -23.53 25.37 -30.31
C GLU A 61 -22.22 26.00 -30.82
N MET A 62 -21.10 25.30 -30.66
CA MET A 62 -19.84 25.72 -31.26
C MET A 62 -19.82 25.33 -32.74
N THR A 63 -19.85 26.34 -33.61
CA THR A 63 -19.65 26.20 -35.06
C THR A 63 -18.37 25.40 -35.39
N PRO A 64 -18.42 24.44 -36.33
CA PRO A 64 -17.26 23.64 -36.69
C PRO A 64 -16.26 24.46 -37.52
N GLY A 65 -15.10 24.82 -36.93
CA GLY A 65 -14.05 25.48 -37.69
C GLY A 65 -12.97 26.23 -36.92
N LEU A 66 -12.22 25.57 -36.03
CA LEU A 66 -10.92 26.09 -35.59
C LEU A 66 -9.98 24.99 -35.08
N ASN A 67 -9.22 24.40 -36.01
CA ASN A 67 -8.13 23.48 -35.67
C ASN A 67 -6.96 24.26 -35.04
N LEU A 68 -6.85 24.22 -33.72
CA LEU A 68 -5.65 24.67 -33.01
C LEU A 68 -4.55 23.61 -33.14
N THR A 69 -3.81 23.65 -34.25
CA THR A 69 -2.60 22.83 -34.42
C THR A 69 -1.50 23.32 -33.48
N LYS A 70 -1.14 22.47 -32.50
CA LYS A 70 -0.01 22.69 -31.61
C LYS A 70 1.28 22.83 -32.42
N PRO A 71 2.06 23.92 -32.28
CA PRO A 71 3.31 24.08 -33.01
C PRO A 71 4.34 23.00 -32.64
N GLY A 72 4.91 22.34 -33.64
CA GLY A 72 6.23 21.69 -33.53
C GLY A 72 6.33 20.42 -32.68
N ALA A 73 5.23 19.76 -32.33
CA ALA A 73 5.32 18.37 -31.87
C ALA A 73 5.65 17.46 -33.06
N SER A 74 6.95 17.25 -33.32
CA SER A 74 7.40 16.17 -34.20
C SER A 74 6.94 14.85 -33.60
N PHE A 75 5.86 14.29 -34.13
CA PHE A 75 5.39 12.95 -33.77
C PHE A 75 6.48 11.95 -34.13
N PHE A 76 7.26 11.53 -33.13
CA PHE A 76 8.05 10.33 -33.27
C PHE A 76 7.08 9.18 -33.54
N THR A 77 7.16 8.59 -34.72
CA THR A 77 6.43 7.36 -35.06
C THR A 77 7.12 6.16 -34.42
N THR A 78 7.56 6.28 -33.16
CA THR A 78 7.80 5.13 -32.30
C THR A 78 6.45 4.46 -32.14
N GLY A 79 6.27 3.33 -32.83
CA GLY A 79 5.04 2.56 -32.74
C GLY A 79 4.71 2.27 -31.28
N VAL A 80 3.42 2.12 -30.98
CA VAL A 80 2.98 1.55 -29.70
C VAL A 80 3.84 0.30 -29.45
N PRO A 81 4.49 0.15 -28.28
CA PRO A 81 5.32 -1.01 -28.01
C PRO A 81 4.51 -2.29 -28.20
N THR A 82 4.75 -2.98 -29.31
CA THR A 82 4.18 -4.28 -29.55
C THR A 82 4.82 -5.23 -28.56
N ILE A 83 4.01 -5.80 -27.66
CA ILE A 83 4.43 -6.95 -26.84
C ILE A 83 4.49 -8.14 -27.80
N ASP A 84 5.57 -8.17 -28.58
CA ASP A 84 5.84 -9.18 -29.61
C ASP A 84 7.07 -9.97 -29.17
N GLY A 85 6.81 -11.19 -28.72
CA GLY A 85 7.76 -12.08 -28.10
C GLY A 85 7.05 -13.36 -27.66
N PRO A 86 7.79 -14.42 -27.27
CA PRO A 86 7.15 -15.61 -26.72
C PRO A 86 6.30 -15.21 -25.50
N VAL A 87 5.17 -15.88 -25.31
CA VAL A 87 4.39 -15.80 -24.06
C VAL A 87 4.74 -17.04 -23.25
N THR A 88 5.00 -16.84 -21.96
CA THR A 88 5.16 -17.93 -20.99
C THR A 88 3.90 -17.93 -20.16
N GLU A 89 3.10 -19.00 -20.27
CA GLU A 89 2.04 -19.24 -19.29
C GLU A 89 2.70 -19.58 -17.95
N SER A 90 2.23 -18.92 -16.89
CA SER A 90 2.54 -19.26 -15.50
C SER A 90 1.35 -20.03 -14.92
N ILE A 91 1.19 -20.01 -13.59
CA ILE A 91 0.21 -20.78 -12.84
C ILE A 91 -1.19 -20.61 -13.41
N ASN A 92 -1.66 -21.67 -14.07
CA ASN A 92 -3.04 -21.77 -14.58
C ASN A 92 -3.89 -22.64 -13.65
N TYR A 93 -5.21 -22.59 -13.80
CA TYR A 93 -6.18 -23.34 -13.00
C TYR A 93 -5.86 -24.84 -12.87
N THR A 94 -5.42 -25.50 -13.95
CA THR A 94 -5.09 -26.94 -13.92
C THR A 94 -3.83 -27.18 -13.09
N GLN A 95 -2.85 -26.30 -13.19
CA GLN A 95 -1.60 -26.40 -12.45
C GLN A 95 -1.78 -26.11 -10.95
N ASP A 96 -2.51 -25.06 -10.60
CA ASP A 96 -2.90 -24.78 -9.21
C ASP A 96 -3.65 -25.97 -8.59
N SER A 97 -4.62 -26.53 -9.32
CA SER A 97 -5.36 -27.73 -8.89
C SER A 97 -4.46 -28.96 -8.71
N ASN A 98 -3.38 -29.09 -9.47
CA ASN A 98 -2.43 -30.21 -9.33
C ASN A 98 -1.48 -30.03 -8.13
N LEU A 99 -1.12 -28.78 -7.81
CA LEU A 99 -0.27 -28.45 -6.66
C LEU A 99 -1.02 -28.53 -5.33
N ASN A 100 -2.33 -28.23 -5.34
CA ASN A 100 -3.13 -28.03 -4.13
C ASN A 100 -4.27 -29.04 -3.92
N GLY A 101 -4.55 -29.92 -4.87
CA GLY A 101 -5.69 -30.85 -4.82
C GLY A 101 -7.04 -30.20 -5.16
N GLY A 102 -7.03 -28.91 -5.49
CA GLY A 102 -8.14 -28.09 -5.96
C GLY A 102 -7.60 -26.70 -6.29
N ALA A 103 -8.23 -25.99 -7.23
CA ALA A 103 -7.81 -24.63 -7.59
C ALA A 103 -8.68 -23.57 -6.91
N GLN A 104 -8.09 -22.43 -6.59
CA GLN A 104 -8.83 -21.28 -6.04
C GLN A 104 -9.39 -20.37 -7.13
N VAL A 105 -10.55 -19.79 -6.85
CA VAL A 105 -11.22 -18.80 -7.72
C VAL A 105 -11.80 -17.69 -6.82
N PRO A 106 -11.39 -16.41 -7.00
CA PRO A 106 -10.38 -15.92 -7.94
C PRO A 106 -8.96 -16.45 -7.65
N PRO A 107 -8.02 -16.32 -8.60
CA PRO A 107 -6.64 -16.75 -8.42
C PRO A 107 -5.74 -15.72 -7.72
N ASP A 108 -6.19 -14.47 -7.50
CA ASP A 108 -5.46 -13.38 -6.82
C ASP A 108 -3.97 -13.30 -7.16
N ASN A 109 -3.70 -12.89 -8.41
CA ASN A 109 -2.35 -12.87 -8.95
C ASN A 109 -1.46 -11.80 -8.30
N ALA A 110 -0.24 -12.22 -7.92
CA ALA A 110 0.82 -11.32 -7.50
C ALA A 110 2.13 -11.63 -8.21
N GLY A 111 2.99 -10.63 -8.38
CA GLY A 111 4.25 -10.85 -9.04
C GLY A 111 5.19 -9.66 -9.02
N CYS A 112 6.49 -9.94 -9.09
CA CYS A 112 7.50 -8.90 -9.28
C CYS A 112 8.67 -9.38 -10.14
N VAL A 113 9.45 -8.42 -10.63
CA VAL A 113 10.60 -8.67 -11.51
C VAL A 113 11.86 -8.10 -10.87
N GLY A 114 12.80 -8.96 -10.51
CA GLY A 114 14.13 -8.58 -10.02
C GLY A 114 15.15 -8.45 -11.16
N PRO A 115 16.46 -8.52 -10.86
CA PRO A 115 17.53 -8.38 -11.85
C PRO A 115 17.52 -9.53 -12.87
N ASN A 116 17.50 -10.77 -12.36
CA ASN A 116 17.70 -12.00 -13.15
C ASN A 116 16.49 -12.95 -13.15
N HIS A 117 15.53 -12.77 -12.25
CA HIS A 117 14.35 -13.62 -12.13
C HIS A 117 13.06 -12.79 -12.00
N PHE A 118 11.93 -13.41 -12.33
CA PHE A 118 10.61 -12.94 -11.92
C PHE A 118 9.95 -14.00 -11.04
N VAL A 119 9.30 -13.54 -9.97
CA VAL A 119 8.59 -14.36 -8.99
C VAL A 119 7.12 -14.05 -9.13
N LEU A 120 6.29 -15.10 -9.24
CA LEU A 120 4.84 -15.02 -9.44
C LEU A 120 4.16 -15.88 -8.39
N ALA A 121 3.00 -15.44 -7.91
CA ALA A 121 2.15 -16.20 -7.02
C ALA A 121 0.68 -16.02 -7.42
N VAL A 122 -0.11 -17.04 -7.13
CA VAL A 122 -1.57 -17.05 -7.12
C VAL A 122 -2.01 -17.62 -5.77
N ASN A 123 -3.28 -17.46 -5.42
CA ASN A 123 -3.87 -17.78 -4.12
C ASN A 123 -3.25 -18.97 -3.39
N THR A 124 -3.02 -20.09 -4.06
CA THR A 124 -2.45 -21.29 -3.44
C THR A 124 -1.10 -21.77 -4.01
N ALA A 125 -0.44 -21.05 -4.91
CA ALA A 125 0.81 -21.49 -5.54
C ALA A 125 1.82 -20.37 -5.84
N ILE A 126 3.12 -20.73 -5.91
CA ILE A 126 4.24 -19.84 -6.22
C ILE A 126 5.17 -20.47 -7.26
N GLU A 127 5.68 -19.61 -8.15
CA GLU A 127 6.64 -19.94 -9.19
C GLU A 127 7.72 -18.87 -9.32
N TRP A 128 8.86 -19.26 -9.87
CA TRP A 128 9.80 -18.30 -10.42
C TRP A 128 10.54 -18.83 -11.64
N TYR A 129 10.95 -17.86 -12.45
CA TYR A 129 11.51 -18.07 -13.78
C TYR A 129 12.71 -17.16 -13.98
N THR A 130 13.65 -17.60 -14.83
CA THR A 130 14.71 -16.74 -15.34
C THR A 130 14.13 -15.62 -16.21
N LYS A 131 14.65 -14.40 -16.07
CA LYS A 131 14.08 -13.22 -16.74
C LYS A 131 14.37 -13.15 -18.24
N THR A 132 15.49 -13.70 -18.69
CA THR A 132 15.97 -13.60 -20.08
C THR A 132 15.29 -14.62 -20.99
N ASP A 133 15.37 -15.89 -20.60
CA ASP A 133 14.94 -17.07 -21.37
C ASP A 133 13.69 -17.75 -20.80
N ARG A 134 13.17 -17.29 -19.65
CA ARG A 134 11.87 -17.68 -19.08
C ARG A 134 11.79 -19.19 -18.79
N ILE A 135 12.91 -19.74 -18.35
CA ILE A 135 13.00 -21.11 -17.85
C ILE A 135 12.43 -21.13 -16.45
N GLN A 136 11.44 -21.99 -16.23
CA GLN A 136 10.90 -22.24 -14.91
C GLN A 136 11.93 -22.93 -14.03
N GLN A 137 12.14 -22.41 -12.83
CA GLN A 137 13.04 -22.99 -11.84
C GLN A 137 12.32 -23.52 -10.60
N ASN A 138 11.09 -23.05 -10.34
CA ASN A 138 10.24 -23.57 -9.26
C ASN A 138 8.75 -23.60 -9.64
N SER A 139 8.03 -24.53 -9.02
CA SER A 139 6.56 -24.62 -9.00
C SER A 139 6.14 -25.41 -7.75
N GLU A 140 5.52 -24.75 -6.79
CA GLU A 140 5.05 -25.39 -5.55
C GLU A 140 3.81 -24.68 -4.98
N SER A 141 3.12 -25.31 -4.05
CA SER A 141 2.03 -24.65 -3.31
C SER A 141 2.58 -23.65 -2.28
N LEU A 142 1.82 -22.59 -1.98
CA LEU A 142 2.20 -21.64 -0.93
C LEU A 142 2.41 -22.33 0.42
N ASN A 143 1.59 -23.34 0.75
CA ASN A 143 1.77 -24.15 1.95
C ASN A 143 3.11 -24.91 1.98
N THR A 144 3.62 -25.37 0.83
CA THR A 144 4.94 -26.02 0.74
C THR A 144 6.05 -24.99 0.91
N PHE A 145 5.96 -23.87 0.18
CA PHE A 145 6.92 -22.77 0.25
C PHE A 145 7.06 -22.21 1.67
N PHE A 146 5.93 -21.97 2.35
CA PHE A 146 5.87 -21.44 3.71
C PHE A 146 5.96 -22.50 4.82
N ALA A 147 6.28 -23.78 4.52
CA ALA A 147 6.27 -24.87 5.49
C ALA A 147 7.09 -24.61 6.78
N ALA A 148 8.15 -23.78 6.70
CA ALA A 148 8.96 -23.35 7.85
C ALA A 148 8.18 -22.51 8.89
N THR A 149 6.98 -22.03 8.55
CA THR A 149 6.10 -21.21 9.38
C THR A 149 4.82 -21.91 9.81
N ASP A 150 4.69 -23.22 9.57
CA ASP A 150 3.52 -24.04 9.97
C ASP A 150 2.20 -23.46 9.43
N PRO A 151 2.03 -23.35 8.10
CA PRO A 151 0.89 -22.70 7.45
C PRO A 151 -0.32 -23.63 7.30
N SER A 152 -1.52 -23.05 7.27
CA SER A 152 -2.75 -23.71 6.85
C SER A 152 -3.49 -22.86 5.82
N ASP A 153 -3.94 -23.48 4.72
CA ASP A 153 -4.87 -22.90 3.74
C ASP A 153 -4.56 -21.44 3.32
N LEU A 154 -3.29 -21.17 2.99
CA LEU A 154 -2.84 -19.82 2.62
C LEU A 154 -3.56 -19.27 1.37
N PHE A 155 -3.80 -17.96 1.38
CA PHE A 155 -4.42 -17.19 0.30
C PHE A 155 -3.80 -15.79 0.17
N ASP A 156 -4.32 -14.99 -0.75
CA ASP A 156 -4.04 -13.56 -0.95
C ASP A 156 -2.54 -13.17 -1.01
N PRO A 157 -1.71 -13.84 -1.82
CA PRO A 157 -0.29 -13.55 -1.85
C PRO A 157 -0.01 -12.15 -2.37
N ARG A 158 1.07 -11.52 -1.88
CA ARG A 158 1.66 -10.32 -2.51
C ARG A 158 3.16 -10.49 -2.63
N VAL A 159 3.72 -10.03 -3.76
CA VAL A 159 5.13 -10.22 -4.11
C VAL A 159 5.74 -8.87 -4.50
N VAL A 160 6.85 -8.48 -3.87
CA VAL A 160 7.61 -7.27 -4.23
C VAL A 160 9.11 -7.54 -4.29
N TYR A 161 9.85 -6.73 -5.04
CA TYR A 161 11.31 -6.74 -5.05
C TYR A 161 11.86 -5.51 -4.34
N ASP A 162 12.58 -5.73 -3.24
CA ASP A 162 13.33 -4.70 -2.52
C ASP A 162 14.62 -4.38 -3.27
N ALA A 163 14.57 -3.32 -4.08
CA ALA A 163 15.71 -2.83 -4.84
C ALA A 163 16.83 -2.20 -3.98
N TYR A 164 16.58 -1.89 -2.70
CA TYR A 164 17.59 -1.33 -1.79
C TYR A 164 18.45 -2.41 -1.15
N ALA A 165 17.84 -3.53 -0.77
CA ALA A 165 18.53 -4.68 -0.18
C ALA A 165 18.82 -5.80 -1.19
N HIS A 166 18.33 -5.69 -2.42
CA HIS A 166 18.40 -6.71 -3.47
C HIS A 166 17.77 -8.05 -3.06
N ARG A 167 16.49 -8.03 -2.65
CA ARG A 167 15.74 -9.22 -2.16
C ARG A 167 14.33 -9.27 -2.72
N TYR A 168 13.78 -10.47 -2.89
CA TYR A 168 12.34 -10.69 -3.06
C TYR A 168 11.68 -10.76 -1.70
N ILE A 169 10.46 -10.24 -1.60
CA ILE A 169 9.58 -10.39 -0.45
C ILE A 169 8.28 -11.00 -0.95
N VAL A 170 7.82 -12.04 -0.27
CA VAL A 170 6.49 -12.66 -0.49
C VAL A 170 5.74 -12.59 0.84
N ILE A 171 4.47 -12.22 0.79
CA ILE A 171 3.52 -12.48 1.87
C ILE A 171 2.37 -13.34 1.38
N ALA A 172 1.67 -14.00 2.30
CA ALA A 172 0.38 -14.66 2.10
C ALA A 172 -0.41 -14.59 3.41
N ASP A 173 -1.74 -14.60 3.32
CA ASP A 173 -2.65 -14.57 4.46
C ASP A 173 -3.05 -15.98 4.91
N GLU A 174 -3.35 -16.13 6.20
CA GLU A 174 -3.89 -17.31 6.85
C GLU A 174 -5.08 -16.87 7.69
N GLN A 175 -6.23 -17.54 7.53
CA GLN A 175 -7.41 -17.32 8.37
C GLN A 175 -8.07 -18.64 8.69
N SER A 176 -8.49 -18.79 9.95
CA SER A 176 -9.45 -19.83 10.31
C SER A 176 -10.30 -19.39 11.49
N SER A 177 -11.55 -19.84 11.51
CA SER A 177 -12.46 -19.76 12.66
C SER A 177 -12.56 -21.08 13.43
N THR A 178 -11.93 -22.16 12.95
CA THR A 178 -12.07 -23.53 13.47
C THR A 178 -10.68 -24.17 13.69
N PRO A 179 -10.32 -24.60 14.92
CA PRO A 179 -11.13 -24.66 16.14
C PRO A 179 -11.30 -23.32 16.87
N SER A 180 -10.62 -22.27 16.40
CA SER A 180 -10.65 -20.93 17.00
C SER A 180 -10.24 -19.88 16.00
N ASN A 181 -10.75 -18.65 16.17
CA ASN A 181 -10.34 -17.47 15.42
C ASN A 181 -8.82 -17.27 15.45
N ILE A 182 -8.17 -17.41 14.30
CA ILE A 182 -6.77 -17.07 14.03
C ILE A 182 -6.70 -16.20 12.78
N ASN A 183 -5.65 -15.39 12.69
CA ASN A 183 -5.25 -14.73 11.45
C ASN A 183 -3.75 -14.38 11.49
N TYR A 184 -3.01 -14.74 10.45
CA TYR A 184 -1.58 -14.49 10.35
C TYR A 184 -1.20 -14.07 8.93
N ILE A 185 -0.31 -13.09 8.81
CA ILE A 185 0.45 -12.89 7.58
C ILE A 185 1.75 -13.72 7.66
N HIS A 186 1.90 -14.65 6.74
CA HIS A 186 3.17 -15.31 6.45
C HIS A 186 4.05 -14.37 5.63
N LEU A 187 5.35 -14.30 5.96
CA LEU A 187 6.33 -13.41 5.35
C LEU A 187 7.59 -14.21 5.01
N ALA A 188 8.00 -14.16 3.74
CA ALA A 188 9.26 -14.71 3.25
C ALA A 188 10.11 -13.59 2.65
N VAL A 189 11.41 -13.61 2.94
CA VAL A 189 12.42 -12.74 2.33
C VAL A 189 13.51 -13.62 1.75
N SER A 190 13.88 -13.44 0.47
CA SER A 190 14.94 -14.24 -0.15
C SER A 190 16.29 -13.96 0.53
N LYS A 191 17.29 -14.83 0.33
CA LYS A 191 18.65 -14.60 0.86
C LYS A 191 19.51 -13.70 -0.02
N THR A 192 19.21 -13.61 -1.32
CA THR A 192 19.91 -12.83 -2.35
C THR A 192 18.92 -12.30 -3.39
N ASP A 193 19.39 -11.75 -4.51
CA ASP A 193 18.60 -11.43 -5.70
C ASP A 193 18.35 -12.64 -6.63
N ASP A 194 18.73 -13.84 -6.17
CA ASP A 194 18.35 -15.13 -6.73
C ASP A 194 17.36 -15.84 -5.77
N PRO A 195 16.11 -16.12 -6.18
CA PRO A 195 15.14 -16.82 -5.34
C PRO A 195 15.53 -18.30 -5.06
N ASN A 196 16.49 -18.85 -5.81
CA ASN A 196 16.98 -20.22 -5.61
C ASN A 196 17.98 -20.36 -4.44
N ASP A 197 18.60 -19.28 -3.96
CA ASP A 197 19.52 -19.31 -2.80
C ASP A 197 18.80 -19.56 -1.45
N GLY A 198 17.47 -19.65 -1.51
CA GLY A 198 16.59 -19.91 -0.39
C GLY A 198 16.13 -18.64 0.31
N TRP A 199 15.35 -18.84 1.37
CA TRP A 199 14.54 -17.80 1.99
C TRP A 199 14.66 -17.82 3.53
N TYR A 200 14.28 -16.71 4.15
CA TYR A 200 14.00 -16.56 5.57
C TYR A 200 12.50 -16.36 5.76
N PHE A 201 11.93 -17.01 6.77
CA PHE A 201 10.47 -17.04 6.99
C PHE A 201 10.09 -16.56 8.38
N GLN A 202 8.96 -15.86 8.47
CA GLN A 202 8.32 -15.41 9.70
C GLN A 202 6.80 -15.45 9.50
N ARG A 203 6.01 -15.77 10.55
CA ARG A 203 4.58 -15.46 10.58
C ARG A 203 4.29 -14.34 11.57
N ILE A 204 3.33 -13.50 11.25
CA ILE A 204 2.96 -12.27 11.96
C ILE A 204 1.52 -12.45 12.39
N ASN A 205 1.24 -12.40 13.70
CA ASN A 205 -0.16 -12.44 14.16
C ASN A 205 -0.83 -11.12 13.82
N THR A 206 -1.76 -11.17 12.88
CA THR A 206 -2.54 -10.03 12.37
C THR A 206 -3.95 -9.99 12.98
N LYS A 207 -4.38 -11.05 13.67
CA LYS A 207 -5.60 -11.01 14.48
C LYS A 207 -5.48 -9.94 15.58
N THR A 208 -6.39 -8.97 15.56
CA THR A 208 -6.43 -7.88 16.55
C THR A 208 -7.85 -7.55 16.97
N THR A 209 -8.01 -6.92 18.13
CA THR A 209 -9.33 -6.52 18.65
C THR A 209 -9.59 -5.05 18.36
N ILE A 210 -10.55 -4.77 17.48
CA ILE A 210 -10.94 -3.41 17.07
C ILE A 210 -12.40 -3.21 17.42
N ASN A 211 -12.75 -2.10 18.09
CA ASN A 211 -14.12 -1.77 18.49
C ASN A 211 -14.84 -2.93 19.23
N ALA A 212 -14.11 -3.60 20.12
CA ALA A 212 -14.53 -4.78 20.90
C ALA A 212 -14.89 -6.04 20.07
N LYS A 213 -14.50 -6.11 18.79
CA LYS A 213 -14.60 -7.30 17.93
C LYS A 213 -13.21 -7.89 17.71
N GLU A 214 -13.06 -9.22 17.76
CA GLU A 214 -11.90 -9.86 17.13
C GLU A 214 -12.00 -9.67 15.61
N THR A 215 -10.89 -9.31 14.97
CA THR A 215 -10.80 -9.03 13.55
C THR A 215 -9.62 -9.73 12.90
N TRP A 216 -9.77 -10.09 11.63
CA TRP A 216 -8.76 -10.67 10.75
C TRP A 216 -8.48 -9.70 9.59
N LEU A 217 -7.25 -9.72 9.08
CA LEU A 217 -6.78 -8.99 7.92
C LEU A 217 -7.23 -9.74 6.67
N ASP A 218 -7.77 -9.00 5.71
CA ASP A 218 -8.18 -9.45 4.39
C ASP A 218 -7.60 -8.53 3.32
N PHE A 219 -7.33 -9.09 2.13
CA PHE A 219 -6.80 -8.39 0.96
C PHE A 219 -5.56 -7.53 1.25
N PRO A 220 -4.45 -8.14 1.75
CA PRO A 220 -3.25 -7.41 2.09
C PRO A 220 -2.66 -6.63 0.91
N ALA A 221 -1.99 -5.52 1.18
CA ALA A 221 -1.12 -4.85 0.20
C ALA A 221 0.28 -4.61 0.79
N LEU A 222 1.31 -4.80 -0.05
CA LEU A 222 2.70 -4.90 0.36
C LEU A 222 3.56 -3.82 -0.31
N SER A 223 4.43 -3.16 0.46
CA SER A 223 5.53 -2.37 -0.08
C SER A 223 6.75 -2.38 0.84
N VAL A 224 7.83 -1.76 0.38
CA VAL A 224 9.11 -1.70 1.08
C VAL A 224 9.78 -0.34 0.86
N SER A 225 10.43 0.18 1.90
CA SER A 225 11.35 1.32 1.84
C SER A 225 12.77 0.84 2.11
N ASN A 226 13.76 1.73 2.16
CA ASN A 226 15.10 1.35 2.61
C ASN A 226 15.10 0.80 4.05
N GLU A 227 14.17 1.25 4.90
CA GLU A 227 14.19 1.02 6.35
C GLU A 227 13.22 -0.07 6.85
N ALA A 228 12.09 -0.27 6.15
CA ALA A 228 10.98 -1.08 6.65
C ALA A 228 10.16 -1.77 5.54
N ILE A 229 9.42 -2.81 5.93
CA ILE A 229 8.33 -3.42 5.15
C ILE A 229 7.00 -2.83 5.64
N TYR A 230 6.06 -2.57 4.73
CA TYR A 230 4.74 -2.03 5.04
C TYR A 230 3.69 -2.99 4.49
N ILE A 231 2.84 -3.49 5.38
CA ILE A 231 1.70 -4.34 5.04
C ILE A 231 0.44 -3.60 5.49
N THR A 232 -0.48 -3.35 4.59
CA THR A 232 -1.83 -2.85 4.91
C THR A 232 -2.85 -3.93 4.67
N GLY A 233 -4.05 -3.78 5.21
CA GLY A 233 -5.18 -4.65 4.91
C GLY A 233 -6.49 -4.14 5.49
N ASN A 234 -7.57 -4.78 5.06
CA ASN A 234 -8.93 -4.52 5.55
C ASN A 234 -9.23 -5.44 6.74
N MET A 235 -9.72 -4.88 7.83
CA MET A 235 -10.05 -5.64 9.04
C MET A 235 -11.52 -5.98 9.05
N PHE A 236 -11.83 -7.25 8.87
CA PHE A 236 -13.17 -7.81 9.01
C PHE A 236 -13.29 -8.50 10.37
N ASP A 237 -14.49 -8.49 10.96
CA ASP A 237 -14.76 -9.40 12.07
C ASP A 237 -14.97 -10.84 11.56
N PHE A 238 -14.95 -11.82 12.46
CA PHE A 238 -15.18 -13.23 12.11
C PHE A 238 -16.64 -13.56 11.73
N ASN A 239 -17.49 -12.55 11.52
CA ASN A 239 -18.78 -12.67 10.82
C ASN A 239 -18.76 -11.93 9.45
N ASN A 240 -17.58 -11.59 8.96
CA ASN A 240 -17.29 -10.93 7.68
C ASN A 240 -17.87 -9.50 7.54
N TYR A 241 -18.03 -8.76 8.65
CA TYR A 241 -18.30 -7.32 8.58
C TYR A 241 -17.01 -6.51 8.66
N TYR A 242 -16.82 -5.59 7.72
CA TYR A 242 -15.74 -4.62 7.76
C TYR A 242 -15.78 -3.77 9.04
N VAL A 243 -14.60 -3.50 9.62
CA VAL A 243 -14.44 -2.75 10.88
C VAL A 243 -13.53 -1.54 10.73
N ALA A 244 -12.37 -1.69 10.07
CA ALA A 244 -11.38 -0.63 9.83
C ALA A 244 -10.27 -1.11 8.86
N SER A 245 -9.41 -0.23 8.35
CA SER A 245 -8.13 -0.65 7.73
C SER A 245 -6.97 -0.42 8.69
N ARG A 246 -5.89 -1.20 8.55
CA ARG A 246 -4.72 -1.16 9.43
C ARG A 246 -3.42 -1.19 8.63
N LEU A 247 -2.36 -0.62 9.23
CA LEU A 247 -0.99 -0.65 8.71
C LEU A 247 -0.09 -1.36 9.73
N TRP A 248 0.59 -2.40 9.28
CA TRP A 248 1.74 -3.01 9.93
C TRP A 248 3.02 -2.45 9.32
N ILE A 249 3.89 -1.90 10.16
CA ILE A 249 5.25 -1.51 9.80
C ILE A 249 6.19 -2.49 10.47
N LEU A 250 7.00 -3.19 9.67
CA LEU A 250 8.01 -4.12 10.12
C LEU A 250 9.40 -3.55 9.87
N ASP A 251 10.31 -3.73 10.82
CA ASP A 251 11.74 -3.54 10.52
C ASP A 251 12.26 -4.63 9.57
N LYS A 252 13.51 -4.50 9.12
CA LYS A 252 14.17 -5.49 8.25
C LYS A 252 14.94 -6.56 9.04
N GLY A 253 14.54 -6.89 10.28
CA GLY A 253 15.21 -7.89 11.12
C GLY A 253 15.41 -9.23 10.41
N LEU A 254 14.35 -9.73 9.75
CA LEU A 254 14.33 -11.01 9.04
C LEU A 254 15.37 -11.14 7.92
N TYR A 255 15.83 -10.03 7.33
CA TYR A 255 16.84 -10.03 6.25
C TYR A 255 18.21 -10.57 6.70
N ASN A 256 18.47 -10.55 8.00
CA ASN A 256 19.72 -11.06 8.61
C ASN A 256 19.61 -12.55 8.99
N GLY A 257 18.45 -13.17 8.81
CA GLY A 257 18.25 -14.61 9.03
C GLY A 257 18.29 -15.08 10.49
N THR A 258 18.29 -14.16 11.46
CA THR A 258 18.54 -14.48 12.89
C THR A 258 17.51 -13.95 13.87
N ASP A 259 16.55 -13.11 13.46
CA ASP A 259 15.51 -12.56 14.35
C ASP A 259 14.17 -12.39 13.62
N THR A 260 13.07 -12.43 14.38
CA THR A 260 11.75 -11.99 13.91
C THR A 260 11.72 -10.46 13.86
N SER A 261 11.27 -9.91 12.74
CA SER A 261 11.11 -8.47 12.55
C SER A 261 10.18 -7.87 13.62
N ALA A 262 10.55 -6.71 14.18
CA ALA A 262 9.67 -6.00 15.11
C ALA A 262 8.46 -5.43 14.38
N VAL A 263 7.28 -5.52 14.99
CA VAL A 263 5.99 -5.21 14.35
C VAL A 263 5.31 -4.03 15.07
N HIS A 264 4.93 -3.00 14.31
CA HIS A 264 4.15 -1.86 14.81
C HIS A 264 2.84 -1.73 14.02
N ILE A 265 1.70 -1.56 14.71
CA ILE A 265 0.37 -1.49 14.11
C ILE A 265 -0.22 -0.09 14.29
N TYR A 266 -0.75 0.49 13.21
CA TYR A 266 -1.34 1.84 13.19
C TYR A 266 -2.76 1.82 12.60
N ASP A 267 -3.63 2.70 13.12
CA ASP A 267 -4.91 3.06 12.52
C ASP A 267 -4.67 4.20 11.52
N ILE A 268 -4.61 3.84 10.23
CA ILE A 268 -4.25 4.76 9.14
C ILE A 268 -5.15 5.99 9.13
N SER A 269 -6.45 5.77 9.33
CA SER A 269 -7.49 6.80 9.30
C SER A 269 -7.31 7.80 10.45
N THR A 270 -7.04 7.31 11.66
CA THR A 270 -6.80 8.13 12.86
C THR A 270 -5.51 8.93 12.75
N GLU A 271 -4.40 8.30 12.33
CA GLU A 271 -3.13 8.98 12.13
C GLU A 271 -3.23 10.04 11.01
N SER A 272 -4.00 9.76 9.96
CA SER A 272 -4.29 10.69 8.86
C SER A 272 -5.39 11.71 9.18
N GLY A 273 -5.90 11.74 10.41
CA GLY A 273 -6.92 12.71 10.85
C GLY A 273 -8.26 12.63 10.08
N LEU A 274 -8.58 11.48 9.50
CA LEU A 274 -9.86 11.24 8.83
C LEU A 274 -10.99 11.08 9.86
N GLU A 275 -12.19 11.55 9.52
CA GLU A 275 -13.39 11.41 10.37
C GLU A 275 -14.09 10.05 10.18
N SER A 276 -13.72 9.30 9.14
CA SER A 276 -14.20 7.97 8.76
C SER A 276 -13.04 7.00 8.54
N GLN A 277 -13.33 5.68 8.50
CA GLN A 277 -12.32 4.68 8.16
C GLN A 277 -12.12 4.63 6.64
N SER A 278 -10.88 4.87 6.21
CA SER A 278 -10.41 4.56 4.84
C SER A 278 -10.50 3.07 4.56
N PHE A 279 -10.72 2.67 3.30
CA PHE A 279 -10.81 1.28 2.84
C PHE A 279 -9.71 1.00 1.79
N THR A 280 -9.26 -0.26 1.69
CA THR A 280 -8.24 -0.76 0.73
C THR A 280 -7.09 0.23 0.52
N ASN A 281 -6.34 0.46 1.59
CA ASN A 281 -5.14 1.29 1.54
C ASN A 281 -3.99 0.51 0.87
N ILE A 282 -3.35 1.09 -0.13
CA ILE A 282 -2.18 0.52 -0.81
C ILE A 282 -0.94 1.37 -0.47
N PRO A 283 0.13 0.79 0.09
CA PRO A 283 1.34 1.52 0.41
C PRO A 283 2.22 1.65 -0.84
N ALA A 284 2.70 2.86 -1.13
CA ALA A 284 3.41 3.15 -2.39
C ALA A 284 4.89 2.75 -2.31
N ILE A 285 5.35 1.89 -3.23
CA ILE A 285 6.78 1.62 -3.41
C ILE A 285 7.47 2.87 -3.96
N MET A 286 8.39 3.44 -3.18
CA MET A 286 9.21 4.58 -3.60
C MET A 286 10.57 4.10 -4.12
N SER A 287 10.93 4.49 -5.33
CA SER A 287 12.23 4.25 -5.94
C SER A 287 13.04 5.55 -6.07
N GLY A 288 14.30 5.52 -5.64
CA GLY A 288 15.24 6.65 -5.75
C GLY A 288 15.62 7.24 -4.39
N PRO A 289 16.27 8.43 -4.37
CA PRO A 289 16.60 9.11 -3.12
C PRO A 289 15.32 9.41 -2.34
N GLN A 290 15.25 8.93 -1.10
CA GLN A 290 14.07 9.11 -0.26
C GLN A 290 13.81 10.61 -0.07
N PRO A 291 12.59 11.12 -0.33
CA PRO A 291 12.30 12.54 -0.24
C PRO A 291 12.58 13.07 1.17
N LEU A 292 13.02 14.32 1.27
CA LEU A 292 13.29 15.00 2.54
C LEU A 292 12.25 16.10 2.78
N LEU A 293 11.69 16.16 3.99
CA LEU A 293 10.85 17.25 4.46
C LEU A 293 11.56 17.93 5.63
N ASN A 294 11.90 19.21 5.47
CA ASN A 294 12.68 19.99 6.44
C ASN A 294 14.05 19.40 6.82
N GLY A 295 14.62 18.53 5.96
CA GLY A 295 15.89 17.85 6.21
C GLY A 295 15.76 16.46 6.85
N ASP A 296 14.57 16.09 7.32
CA ASP A 296 14.26 14.74 7.78
C ASP A 296 13.73 13.89 6.61
N THR A 297 14.07 12.60 6.63
CA THR A 297 13.56 11.58 5.71
C THR A 297 12.04 11.48 5.80
N VAL A 298 11.34 11.52 4.65
CA VAL A 298 9.89 11.26 4.57
C VAL A 298 9.65 9.77 4.36
N GLY A 299 8.75 9.19 5.14
CA GLY A 299 8.38 7.77 5.05
C GLY A 299 7.59 7.41 3.78
N THR A 300 7.17 6.15 3.70
CA THR A 300 6.25 5.64 2.68
C THR A 300 4.94 6.41 2.64
N PHE A 301 4.48 6.76 1.45
CA PHE A 301 3.15 7.33 1.24
C PHE A 301 2.13 6.20 1.13
N LEU A 302 0.93 6.42 1.68
CA LEU A 302 -0.23 5.54 1.48
C LEU A 302 -1.14 6.17 0.44
N ILE A 303 -1.71 5.35 -0.44
CA ILE A 303 -2.74 5.73 -1.40
C ILE A 303 -4.00 4.95 -1.02
N SER A 304 -5.11 5.66 -0.78
CA SER A 304 -6.45 5.07 -0.72
C SER A 304 -7.25 5.67 -1.87
N ALA A 305 -8.01 4.84 -2.57
CA ALA A 305 -8.98 5.25 -3.56
C ALA A 305 -10.37 4.97 -3.01
N GLU A 306 -11.14 6.01 -2.74
CA GLU A 306 -12.57 5.89 -2.44
C GLU A 306 -13.34 5.98 -3.76
N TRP A 307 -14.05 4.91 -4.12
CA TRP A 307 -14.89 4.86 -5.31
C TRP A 307 -16.33 5.24 -4.94
N ASP A 308 -16.85 6.33 -5.49
CA ASP A 308 -18.26 6.69 -5.33
C ASP A 308 -19.12 5.82 -6.27
N ASN A 309 -20.23 5.30 -5.76
CA ASN A 309 -20.81 3.99 -6.14
C ASN A 309 -21.55 3.91 -7.50
N GLY A 310 -20.98 4.46 -8.56
CA GLY A 310 -21.52 4.53 -9.92
C GLY A 310 -21.62 3.20 -10.69
N SER A 311 -22.37 2.23 -10.13
CA SER A 311 -23.00 1.09 -10.82
C SER A 311 -22.26 0.52 -12.05
N GLY A 312 -21.12 -0.10 -11.84
CA GLY A 312 -20.37 -0.86 -12.83
C GLY A 312 -19.46 -1.87 -12.14
N ASP A 313 -19.48 -3.12 -12.60
CA ASP A 313 -18.65 -4.20 -12.09
C ASP A 313 -17.21 -4.03 -12.62
N ASP A 314 -16.38 -3.27 -11.92
CA ASP A 314 -14.95 -3.07 -12.22
C ASP A 314 -14.11 -3.58 -11.02
N ASP A 315 -13.88 -4.89 -10.97
CA ASP A 315 -12.96 -5.54 -10.02
C ASP A 315 -11.49 -5.14 -10.27
N MET A 316 -10.68 -5.08 -9.19
CA MET A 316 -9.22 -4.85 -9.18
C MET A 316 -8.51 -5.97 -8.44
#